data_AF-W2G525-F1
#
_entry.id   AF-W2G525-F1
#
_cell.length_a   1.000
_cell.length_b   1.000
_cell.length_c   1.000
_cell.angle_alpha   90.00
_cell.angle_beta   90.00
_cell.angle_gamma   90.00
#
_symmetry.space_group_name_H-M   'P 1'
#
loop_
_entity.id
_entity.type
_entity.pdbx_description
1 polymer ?
#
loop_
_entity_poly.entity_id
_entity_poly.type
_entity_poly.pdbx_seq_one_letter_code
_entity_poly.pdbx_strand_id
1 'polypeptide(L)'
;MFSTDFESLLVYSEWDVFLKLSFSLLACIRWNKITHLLLQREHKNPKPQEKSTEREQKSPSKRNYNAVAPLDAGKSPRDTEQPGCYLSTRLRTLVGLCFLIYGVGCLVYSGISIKVSQSSCLRYPTCVQFAYRWLPGGSTDICECLAYVDRDLAPADAENLTDITDTLAFLASAGKLQTIQLVNRRINGSLPDELQNCQSLRNVVLIHTGVEVFPAWVSASFSKLEYLHVEGESTDTNLVELPSDLFTSMANLHTIHLSYHANLPSLPSMTGLKTLESVYFGFLDSIKAIPSTGDLPEIQVVALEGLPLVRSLPNVAQYESTLEMVFVQDVPACCSGFLSDGDCNTTFPSCCGEFGSKNGSDTGSVLPPTCIILPDEESLLPTNTTLSLLSQFAANVSNFCVAEQATCPNTIKSNKRREKDICQGVLYRECSSLSEGPGMCFNEDMGRVQCTYSQSIIDMRKAEIAAGCSCDEVEEQWLGCTA
;
A
#
# COMPACT_ATOMS: atom_id res chain seq x y z
N MET A 1 -5.52 11.62 -32.13
CA MET A 1 -4.84 12.32 -31.02
C MET A 1 -4.49 11.22 -30.03
N PHE A 2 -3.32 10.62 -30.19
CA PHE A 2 -2.92 9.46 -29.39
C PHE A 2 -2.25 9.99 -28.13
N SER A 3 -2.96 9.93 -27.00
CA SER A 3 -2.31 9.93 -25.68
C SER A 3 -1.56 8.61 -25.60
N THR A 4 -0.25 8.67 -25.63
CA THR A 4 0.56 7.56 -25.14
C THR A 4 0.85 7.87 -23.69
N ASP A 5 0.10 7.23 -22.81
CA ASP A 5 0.36 7.22 -21.38
C ASP A 5 1.72 6.51 -21.17
N PHE A 6 2.78 7.30 -21.07
CA PHE A 6 4.15 6.85 -20.82
C PHE A 6 4.58 7.08 -19.36
N GLU A 7 3.64 7.01 -18.42
CA GLU A 7 3.94 7.19 -16.99
C GLU A 7 4.68 6.01 -16.34
N SER A 8 4.83 4.84 -16.97
CA SER A 8 5.27 3.63 -16.24
C SER A 8 6.68 3.09 -16.53
N LEU A 9 7.59 3.85 -17.13
CA LEU A 9 9.02 3.46 -17.16
C LEU A 9 9.86 4.50 -16.45
N LEU A 10 9.99 4.35 -15.13
CA LEU A 10 11.00 5.06 -14.35
C LEU A 10 12.39 4.75 -14.94
N VAL A 11 13.18 5.78 -15.22
CA VAL A 11 14.56 5.63 -15.72
C VAL A 11 15.45 5.41 -14.50
N TYR A 12 15.95 4.19 -14.31
CA TYR A 12 16.79 3.84 -13.16
C TYR A 12 18.28 3.79 -13.51
N SER A 13 18.60 3.60 -14.80
CA SER A 13 19.97 3.43 -15.26
C SER A 13 20.23 4.11 -16.63
N GLU A 14 21.51 4.29 -16.96
CA GLU A 14 21.93 4.74 -18.30
C GLU A 14 21.44 3.79 -19.41
N TRP A 15 21.23 2.51 -19.10
CA TRP A 15 20.68 1.50 -20.02
C TRP A 15 19.21 1.73 -20.33
N ASP A 16 18.42 2.20 -19.38
CA ASP A 16 16.99 2.51 -19.60
C ASP A 16 16.83 3.71 -20.52
N VAL A 17 17.74 4.70 -20.41
CA VAL A 17 17.82 5.82 -21.35
C VAL A 17 18.12 5.31 -22.76
N PHE A 18 19.09 4.41 -22.90
CA PHE A 18 19.44 3.80 -24.20
C PHE A 18 18.25 3.02 -24.79
N LEU A 19 17.57 2.19 -23.99
CA LEU A 19 16.39 1.43 -24.42
C LEU A 19 15.27 2.36 -24.88
N LYS A 20 14.94 3.40 -24.10
CA LYS A 20 13.93 4.39 -24.49
C LYS A 20 14.28 5.09 -25.80
N LEU A 21 15.54 5.53 -25.96
CA LEU A 21 16.01 6.15 -27.19
C LEU A 21 15.87 5.23 -28.39
N SER A 22 16.22 3.95 -28.23
CA SER A 22 16.09 2.97 -29.32
C SER A 22 14.62 2.73 -29.71
N PHE A 23 13.69 2.67 -28.75
CA PHE A 23 12.25 2.57 -29.05
C PHE A 23 11.70 3.83 -29.72
N SER A 24 12.08 5.02 -29.25
CA SER A 24 11.70 6.28 -29.91
C SER A 24 12.24 6.36 -31.34
N LEU A 25 13.49 5.92 -31.57
CA LEU A 25 14.09 5.88 -32.90
C LEU A 25 13.34 4.91 -33.83
N LEU A 26 12.99 3.71 -33.33
CA LEU A 26 12.17 2.74 -34.04
C LEU A 26 10.80 3.30 -34.41
N ALA A 27 10.15 4.04 -33.50
CA ALA A 27 8.88 4.71 -33.77
C ALA A 27 9.02 5.79 -34.86
N CYS A 28 10.08 6.60 -34.81
CA CYS A 28 10.39 7.59 -35.85
C CYS A 28 10.62 6.94 -37.22
N ILE A 29 11.39 5.84 -37.28
CA ILE A 29 11.64 5.09 -38.52
C ILE A 29 10.33 4.54 -39.09
N ARG A 30 9.47 3.97 -38.23
CA ARG A 30 8.16 3.44 -38.63
C ARG A 30 7.24 4.54 -39.18
N TRP A 31 7.17 5.68 -38.52
CA TRP A 31 6.36 6.82 -38.96
C TRP A 31 6.88 7.46 -40.25
N ASN A 32 8.20 7.55 -40.42
CA ASN A 32 8.80 8.01 -41.67
C ASN A 32 8.42 7.08 -42.84
N LYS A 33 8.45 5.75 -42.63
CA LYS A 33 8.02 4.79 -43.64
C LYS A 33 6.53 4.93 -43.98
N ILE A 34 5.65 5.10 -42.99
CA ILE A 34 4.21 5.29 -43.20
C ILE A 34 3.94 6.58 -43.97
N THR A 35 4.52 7.70 -43.56
CA THR A 35 4.33 8.99 -44.23
C THR A 35 4.86 8.97 -45.67
N HIS A 36 6.02 8.34 -45.90
CA HIS A 36 6.56 8.19 -47.26
C HIS A 36 5.66 7.32 -48.15
N LEU A 37 5.04 6.26 -47.60
CA LEU A 37 4.06 5.44 -48.32
C LEU A 37 2.75 6.19 -48.59
N LEU A 38 2.27 7.00 -47.64
CA LEU A 38 1.08 7.84 -47.81
C LEU A 38 1.29 8.91 -48.90
N LEU A 39 2.45 9.57 -48.89
CA LEU A 39 2.83 10.54 -49.93
C LEU A 39 2.95 9.90 -51.32
N GLN A 40 3.54 8.69 -51.40
CA GLN A 40 3.58 7.93 -52.66
C GLN A 40 2.19 7.53 -53.15
N ARG A 41 1.25 7.24 -52.25
CA ARG A 41 -0.13 6.88 -52.59
C ARG A 41 -0.93 8.08 -53.09
N GLU A 42 -0.69 9.26 -52.52
CA GLU A 42 -1.26 10.53 -52.99
C GLU A 42 -0.75 10.90 -54.39
N HIS A 43 0.56 10.75 -54.65
CA HIS A 43 1.12 11.00 -55.99
C HIS A 43 0.70 9.97 -57.05
N LYS A 44 0.34 8.75 -56.66
CA LYS A 44 -0.13 7.71 -57.59
C LYS A 44 -1.62 7.76 -57.92
N ASN A 45 -2.42 8.58 -57.23
CA ASN A 45 -3.84 8.78 -57.54
C ASN A 45 -4.13 10.25 -57.93
N PRO A 46 -3.83 10.66 -59.18
CA PRO A 46 -4.45 11.86 -59.72
C PRO A 46 -5.96 11.60 -59.85
N LYS A 47 -6.78 12.54 -59.35
CA LYS A 47 -8.26 12.52 -59.40
C LYS A 47 -8.76 12.03 -60.78
N PRO A 48 -9.79 11.17 -60.87
CA PRO A 48 -10.38 10.82 -62.16
C PRO A 48 -11.09 12.03 -62.75
N GLN A 49 -10.66 12.48 -63.94
CA GLN A 49 -11.47 13.34 -64.79
C GLN A 49 -12.65 12.52 -65.33
N GLU A 50 -13.87 13.00 -65.07
CA GLU A 50 -15.10 12.50 -65.67
C GLU A 50 -15.01 12.57 -67.21
N LYS A 51 -15.13 11.42 -67.87
CA LYS A 51 -15.50 11.34 -69.29
C LYS A 51 -16.94 10.87 -69.40
N SER A 52 -17.72 11.71 -70.07
CA SER A 52 -19.10 11.53 -70.50
C SER A 52 -19.26 10.34 -71.44
N THR A 53 -20.28 9.50 -71.18
CA THR A 53 -21.03 8.83 -72.26
C THR A 53 -22.42 8.41 -71.73
N GLU A 54 -23.46 8.87 -72.42
CA GLU A 54 -24.87 8.53 -72.20
C GLU A 54 -25.19 7.11 -72.68
N ARG A 55 -25.95 6.33 -71.89
CA ARG A 55 -27.15 5.58 -72.36
C ARG A 55 -27.93 4.90 -71.22
N GLU A 56 -29.15 5.40 -71.05
CA GLU A 56 -30.44 4.74 -70.74
C GLU A 56 -30.58 3.57 -69.73
N GLN A 57 -31.37 3.88 -68.68
CA GLN A 57 -32.55 3.16 -68.15
C GLN A 57 -32.41 1.74 -67.54
N LYS A 58 -32.46 1.65 -66.19
CA LYS A 58 -33.64 1.25 -65.37
C LYS A 58 -33.27 1.03 -63.90
N SER A 59 -34.03 1.68 -63.00
CA SER A 59 -34.18 1.40 -61.56
C SER A 59 -35.42 0.48 -61.37
N PRO A 60 -35.74 -0.15 -60.20
CA PRO A 60 -35.24 0.07 -58.83
C PRO A 60 -35.05 -1.19 -57.93
N SER A 61 -34.34 -1.04 -56.80
CA SER A 61 -34.84 -1.43 -55.45
C SER A 61 -33.79 -1.30 -54.33
N LYS A 62 -33.95 -0.26 -53.52
CA LYS A 62 -33.80 -0.13 -52.04
C LYS A 62 -32.84 -1.06 -51.27
N ARG A 63 -31.86 -0.47 -50.56
CA ARG A 63 -31.94 -0.25 -49.09
C ARG A 63 -30.86 0.71 -48.56
N ASN A 64 -31.29 1.71 -47.79
CA ASN A 64 -30.52 2.76 -47.12
C ASN A 64 -29.69 2.23 -45.94
N TYR A 65 -28.47 2.75 -45.78
CA TYR A 65 -28.00 3.27 -44.49
C TYR A 65 -27.26 4.59 -44.72
N ASN A 66 -27.52 5.54 -43.82
CA ASN A 66 -27.28 6.96 -43.95
C ASN A 66 -25.79 7.31 -43.83
N ALA A 67 -25.20 7.87 -44.88
CA ALA A 67 -23.94 8.61 -44.81
C ALA A 67 -24.25 10.11 -44.94
N VAL A 68 -23.71 10.88 -43.99
CA VAL A 68 -23.83 12.34 -43.88
C VAL A 68 -23.25 13.00 -45.14
N ALA A 69 -24.06 13.84 -45.79
CA ALA A 69 -23.69 14.60 -46.98
C ALA A 69 -22.65 15.69 -46.65
N PRO A 70 -21.66 15.94 -47.53
CA PRO A 70 -20.88 17.18 -47.49
C PRO A 70 -21.60 18.28 -48.28
N LEU A 71 -21.58 19.49 -47.71
CA LEU A 71 -22.14 20.73 -48.25
C LEU A 71 -21.56 21.12 -49.61
N ASP A 72 -22.43 21.69 -50.44
CA ASP A 72 -22.27 22.07 -51.84
C ASP A 72 -21.14 23.08 -52.13
N ALA A 73 -20.48 22.87 -53.26
CA ALA A 73 -19.50 23.77 -53.84
C ALA A 73 -20.17 24.86 -54.69
N GLY A 74 -20.12 26.11 -54.22
CA GLY A 74 -20.43 27.30 -55.02
C GLY A 74 -19.32 27.63 -56.04
N LYS A 75 -19.71 27.91 -57.28
CA LYS A 75 -18.84 28.15 -58.44
C LYS A 75 -18.06 29.49 -58.40
N SER A 76 -16.78 29.39 -58.77
CA SER A 76 -15.77 30.32 -59.35
C SER A 76 -16.20 31.76 -59.72
N PRO A 77 -15.30 32.79 -59.62
CA PRO A 77 -14.34 33.01 -60.73
C PRO A 77 -12.97 33.62 -60.35
N ARG A 78 -11.99 33.29 -61.22
CA ARG A 78 -10.75 34.02 -61.55
C ARG A 78 -9.51 33.81 -60.68
N ASP A 79 -8.55 33.15 -61.32
CA ASP A 79 -7.10 33.39 -61.30
C ASP A 79 -6.65 34.60 -60.49
N THR A 80 -6.24 34.34 -59.26
CA THR A 80 -5.22 35.16 -58.58
C THR A 80 -4.22 34.18 -58.01
N GLU A 81 -2.98 34.27 -58.47
CA GLU A 81 -1.82 33.55 -57.93
C GLU A 81 -1.85 33.56 -56.40
N GLN A 82 -2.10 32.39 -55.79
CA GLN A 82 -1.81 32.20 -54.38
C GLN A 82 -0.32 31.84 -54.26
N PRO A 83 0.48 32.61 -53.51
CA PRO A 83 1.87 32.25 -53.26
C PRO A 83 1.85 30.93 -52.49
N GLY A 84 2.46 29.90 -53.07
CA GLY A 84 2.55 28.58 -52.47
C GLY A 84 2.97 28.71 -51.01
N CYS A 85 2.26 28.02 -50.13
CA CYS A 85 2.62 27.81 -48.74
C CYS A 85 3.88 26.92 -48.67
N TYR A 86 4.99 27.42 -49.22
CA TYR A 86 6.34 27.00 -48.91
C TYR A 86 6.66 27.62 -47.56
N LEU A 87 6.10 27.05 -46.49
CA LEU A 87 6.75 27.14 -45.19
C LEU A 87 8.15 26.55 -45.41
N SER A 88 9.14 27.43 -45.61
CA SER A 88 10.37 27.11 -46.34
C SER A 88 10.99 25.83 -45.80
N THR A 89 11.52 24.98 -46.67
CA THR A 89 12.27 23.77 -46.28
C THR A 89 13.30 24.08 -45.20
N ARG A 90 13.87 25.30 -45.24
CA ARG A 90 14.77 25.87 -44.23
C ARG A 90 14.13 25.97 -42.83
N LEU A 91 12.89 26.43 -42.71
CA LEU A 91 12.18 26.50 -41.42
C LEU A 91 11.92 25.11 -40.85
N ARG A 92 11.55 24.13 -41.68
CA ARG A 92 11.36 22.74 -41.24
C ARG A 92 12.67 22.11 -40.75
N THR A 93 13.77 22.32 -41.46
CA THR A 93 15.09 21.86 -41.01
C THR A 93 15.56 22.59 -39.75
N LEU A 94 15.29 23.89 -39.60
CA LEU A 94 15.64 24.65 -38.41
C LEU A 94 14.88 24.12 -37.19
N VAL A 95 13.56 23.92 -37.31
CA VAL A 95 12.72 23.34 -36.25
C VAL A 95 13.20 21.94 -35.88
N GLY A 96 13.50 21.09 -36.86
CA GLY A 96 14.05 19.75 -36.62
C GLY A 96 15.39 19.78 -35.88
N LEU A 97 16.26 20.74 -36.21
CA LEU A 97 17.56 20.91 -35.56
C LEU A 97 17.40 21.42 -34.11
N CYS A 98 16.43 22.31 -33.83
CA CYS A 98 16.08 22.71 -32.47
C CYS A 98 15.60 21.53 -31.61
N PHE A 99 14.73 20.67 -32.16
CA PHE A 99 14.29 19.45 -31.46
C PHE A 99 15.45 18.48 -31.20
N LEU A 100 16.38 18.33 -32.15
CA LEU A 100 17.57 17.49 -31.97
C LEU A 100 18.46 18.04 -30.87
N ILE A 101 18.76 19.35 -30.88
CA ILE A 101 19.56 20.00 -29.83
C ILE A 101 18.88 19.86 -28.47
N TYR A 102 17.57 20.11 -28.39
CA TYR A 102 16.81 19.93 -27.15
C TYR A 102 16.86 18.48 -26.65
N GLY A 103 16.67 17.51 -27.55
CA GLY A 103 16.77 16.09 -27.22
C GLY A 103 18.16 15.69 -26.69
N VAL A 104 19.24 16.13 -27.35
CA VAL A 104 20.61 15.93 -26.87
C VAL A 104 20.82 16.61 -25.50
N GLY A 105 20.28 17.83 -25.33
CA GLY A 105 20.31 18.54 -24.05
C GLY A 105 19.62 17.77 -22.92
N CYS A 106 18.43 17.21 -23.18
CA CYS A 106 17.73 16.34 -22.22
C CYS A 106 18.55 15.12 -21.85
N LEU A 107 19.20 14.45 -22.82
CA LEU A 107 20.04 13.29 -22.55
C LEU A 107 21.26 13.63 -21.70
N VAL A 108 21.95 14.73 -22.02
CA VAL A 108 23.08 15.21 -21.22
C VAL A 108 22.62 15.57 -19.81
N TYR A 109 21.51 16.31 -19.68
CA TYR A 109 20.96 16.68 -18.37
C TYR A 109 20.58 15.44 -17.55
N SER A 110 19.89 14.46 -18.15
CA SER A 110 19.53 13.21 -17.49
C SER A 110 20.76 12.41 -17.05
N GLY A 111 21.77 12.26 -17.91
CA GLY A 111 23.01 11.57 -17.56
C GLY A 111 23.76 12.23 -16.41
N ILE A 112 23.84 13.57 -16.41
CA ILE A 112 24.45 14.33 -15.31
C ILE A 112 23.63 14.16 -14.02
N SER A 113 22.30 14.25 -14.12
CA SER A 113 21.39 14.13 -12.97
C SER A 113 21.49 12.76 -12.31
N ILE A 114 21.56 11.69 -13.09
CA ILE A 114 21.78 10.32 -12.58
C ILE A 114 23.11 10.23 -11.84
N LYS A 115 24.21 10.66 -12.46
CA LYS A 115 25.54 10.56 -11.83
C LYS A 115 25.65 11.37 -10.55
N VAL A 116 25.14 12.60 -10.56
CA VAL A 116 25.19 13.48 -9.40
C VAL A 116 24.33 12.92 -8.27
N SER A 117 23.06 12.58 -8.53
CA SER A 117 22.17 12.04 -7.50
C SER A 117 22.70 10.73 -6.90
N GLN A 118 23.23 9.82 -7.72
CA GLN A 118 23.86 8.60 -7.21
C GLN A 118 25.07 8.93 -6.33
N SER A 119 25.95 9.83 -6.79
CA SER A 119 27.15 10.19 -6.04
C SER A 119 26.86 10.84 -4.67
N SER A 120 25.84 11.70 -4.60
CA SER A 120 25.40 12.35 -3.37
C SER A 120 24.81 11.38 -2.34
N CYS A 121 24.21 10.29 -2.82
CA CYS A 121 23.58 9.28 -1.97
C CYS A 121 24.42 8.01 -1.77
N LEU A 122 25.66 7.94 -2.28
CA LEU A 122 26.54 6.76 -2.17
C LEU A 122 26.74 6.29 -0.72
N ARG A 123 26.67 7.19 0.25
CA ARG A 123 26.84 6.89 1.67
C ARG A 123 25.62 6.18 2.28
N TYR A 124 24.48 6.20 1.62
CA TYR A 124 23.20 5.66 2.10
C TYR A 124 22.62 4.68 1.08
N PRO A 125 23.12 3.42 1.03
CA PRO A 125 22.62 2.39 0.10
C PRO A 125 21.15 2.02 0.34
N THR A 126 20.62 2.34 1.53
CA THR A 126 19.22 2.22 1.92
C THR A 126 18.32 3.26 1.24
N CYS A 127 18.88 4.29 0.60
CA CYS A 127 18.13 5.14 -0.31
C CYS A 127 18.03 4.46 -1.69
N VAL A 128 16.89 3.83 -1.96
CA VAL A 128 16.69 3.01 -3.17
C VAL A 128 16.16 3.80 -4.37
N GLN A 129 15.67 5.03 -4.15
CA GLN A 129 15.17 5.90 -5.22
C GLN A 129 15.60 7.35 -5.00
N PHE A 130 16.00 8.03 -6.07
CA PHE A 130 16.56 9.39 -6.04
C PHE A 130 15.68 10.38 -6.82
N ALA A 131 15.78 11.67 -6.47
CA ALA A 131 15.02 12.72 -7.14
C ALA A 131 15.50 13.05 -8.58
N TYR A 132 16.68 12.55 -8.98
CA TYR A 132 17.30 12.75 -10.29
C TYR A 132 17.28 14.21 -10.75
N ARG A 133 17.70 15.11 -9.88
CA ARG A 133 17.76 16.54 -10.15
C ARG A 133 19.20 17.04 -10.12
N TRP A 134 19.55 17.82 -11.14
CA TRP A 134 20.81 18.53 -11.17
C TRP A 134 20.57 20.04 -11.23
N LEU A 135 21.12 20.76 -10.26
CA LEU A 135 21.11 22.22 -10.22
C LEU A 135 22.53 22.74 -10.52
N PRO A 136 22.73 23.53 -11.59
CA PRO A 136 24.03 24.15 -11.86
C PRO A 136 24.46 25.04 -10.68
N GLY A 137 25.59 24.71 -10.04
CA GLY A 137 26.11 25.43 -8.87
C GLY A 137 25.46 25.06 -7.53
N GLY A 138 24.64 24.01 -7.47
CA GLY A 138 24.11 23.45 -6.23
C GLY A 138 25.15 22.63 -5.46
N SER A 139 24.97 22.50 -4.14
CA SER A 139 25.78 21.63 -3.29
C SER A 139 25.47 20.16 -3.57
N THR A 140 26.50 19.33 -3.71
CA THR A 140 26.39 17.87 -3.86
C THR A 140 26.28 17.12 -2.52
N ASP A 141 26.27 17.86 -1.41
CA ASP A 141 26.40 17.28 -0.06
C ASP A 141 25.08 16.75 0.50
N ILE A 142 23.94 17.12 -0.08
CA ILE A 142 22.61 16.71 0.36
C ILE A 142 22.10 15.59 -0.56
N CYS A 143 21.75 14.45 0.02
CA CYS A 143 21.12 13.35 -0.69
C CYS A 143 19.61 13.61 -0.84
N GLU A 144 19.15 13.91 -2.07
CA GLU A 144 17.74 14.05 -2.39
C GLU A 144 17.07 12.67 -2.57
N CYS A 145 16.88 11.96 -1.46
CA CYS A 145 16.25 10.65 -1.43
C CYS A 145 14.73 10.74 -1.62
N LEU A 146 14.16 9.88 -2.47
CA LEU A 146 12.71 9.72 -2.62
C LEU A 146 12.17 8.51 -1.83
N ALA A 147 12.91 7.41 -1.80
CA ALA A 147 12.49 6.19 -1.10
C ALA A 147 13.61 5.69 -0.18
N TYR A 148 13.35 5.75 1.12
CA TYR A 148 14.24 5.22 2.15
C TYR A 148 13.71 3.86 2.61
N VAL A 149 14.45 2.80 2.30
CA VAL A 149 14.09 1.42 2.60
C VAL A 149 15.25 0.78 3.35
N ASP A 150 15.07 0.56 4.64
CA ASP A 150 16.01 -0.17 5.49
C ASP A 150 15.27 -1.28 6.23
N ARG A 151 15.49 -2.51 5.74
CA ARG A 151 14.80 -3.71 6.21
C ARG A 151 15.81 -4.72 6.68
N ASP A 152 15.71 -5.11 7.93
CA ASP A 152 16.48 -6.22 8.47
C ASP A 152 15.52 -7.34 8.84
N LEU A 153 15.39 -8.31 7.96
CA LEU A 153 14.43 -9.40 8.14
C LEU A 153 14.95 -10.49 9.08
N ALA A 154 16.18 -10.37 9.57
CA ALA A 154 16.82 -11.39 10.38
C ALA A 154 17.84 -10.78 11.34
N PRO A 155 17.42 -9.85 12.23
CA PRO A 155 18.33 -9.24 13.18
C PRO A 155 18.87 -10.32 14.13
N ALA A 156 20.19 -10.38 14.28
CA ALA A 156 20.84 -11.34 15.18
C ALA A 156 20.58 -11.01 16.66
N ASP A 157 20.39 -9.73 16.97
CA ASP A 157 20.06 -9.22 18.31
C ASP A 157 18.79 -8.35 18.20
N ALA A 158 17.65 -8.93 18.57
CA ALA A 158 16.37 -8.24 18.56
C ALA A 158 16.21 -7.25 19.72
N GLU A 159 17.01 -7.35 20.79
CA GLU A 159 16.91 -6.43 21.93
C GLU A 159 17.64 -5.11 21.64
N ASN A 160 18.66 -5.13 20.78
CA ASN A 160 19.49 -3.97 20.47
C ASN A 160 19.53 -3.67 18.96
N LEU A 161 18.37 -3.31 18.41
CA LEU A 161 18.26 -2.88 17.02
C LEU A 161 19.05 -1.60 16.75
N THR A 162 19.62 -1.52 15.54
CA THR A 162 20.35 -0.33 15.06
C THR A 162 19.44 0.90 15.09
N ASP A 163 19.87 1.95 15.79
CA ASP A 163 19.22 3.26 15.81
C ASP A 163 19.48 3.99 14.48
N ILE A 164 18.39 4.36 13.80
CA ILE A 164 18.43 5.07 12.52
C ILE A 164 17.81 6.46 12.59
N THR A 165 17.47 6.98 13.77
CA THR A 165 16.81 8.28 13.91
C THR A 165 17.60 9.39 13.22
N ASP A 166 18.91 9.47 13.45
CA ASP A 166 19.78 10.49 12.83
C ASP A 166 19.90 10.31 11.30
N THR A 167 19.88 9.05 10.84
CA THR A 167 19.92 8.74 9.40
C THR A 167 18.63 9.16 8.72
N LEU A 168 17.49 8.87 9.35
CA LEU A 168 16.16 9.28 8.89
C LEU A 168 16.04 10.81 8.86
N ALA A 169 16.49 11.50 9.91
CA ALA A 169 16.54 12.96 9.97
C ALA A 169 17.39 13.55 8.82
N PHE A 170 18.58 12.99 8.59
CA PHE A 170 19.46 13.44 7.50
C PHE A 170 18.82 13.25 6.12
N LEU A 171 18.25 12.09 5.83
CA LEU A 171 17.59 11.82 4.54
C LEU A 171 16.31 12.66 4.36
N ALA A 172 15.61 12.97 5.45
CA ALA A 172 14.43 13.82 5.45
C ALA A 172 14.76 15.31 5.27
N SER A 173 15.98 15.75 5.60
CA SER A 173 16.40 17.16 5.54
C SER A 173 16.21 17.82 4.16
N ALA A 174 16.29 17.02 3.07
CA ALA A 174 16.03 17.49 1.71
C ALA A 174 14.54 17.77 1.41
N GLY A 175 13.61 17.26 2.25
CA GLY A 175 12.17 17.40 2.07
C GLY A 175 11.63 16.65 0.84
N LYS A 176 12.35 15.63 0.36
CA LYS A 176 12.03 14.91 -0.89
C LYS A 176 11.45 13.52 -0.68
N LEU A 177 11.48 12.98 0.54
CA LEU A 177 10.99 11.63 0.80
C LEU A 177 9.51 11.49 0.42
N GLN A 178 9.23 10.41 -0.29
CA GLN A 178 7.91 9.96 -0.72
C GLN A 178 7.55 8.62 -0.11
N THR A 179 8.55 7.77 0.15
CA THR A 179 8.35 6.43 0.73
C THR A 179 9.37 6.20 1.84
N ILE A 180 8.88 5.71 2.98
CA ILE A 180 9.68 5.26 4.11
C ILE A 180 9.24 3.84 4.43
N GLN A 181 10.17 2.89 4.39
CA GLN A 181 9.95 1.52 4.82
C GLN A 181 11.08 1.09 5.75
N LEU A 182 10.75 0.92 7.02
CA LEU A 182 11.68 0.58 8.08
C LEU A 182 11.19 -0.68 8.79
N VAL A 183 12.04 -1.69 8.84
CA VAL A 183 11.72 -2.99 9.45
C VAL A 183 12.87 -3.40 10.35
N ASN A 184 12.55 -3.67 11.63
CA ASN A 184 13.53 -4.03 12.67
C ASN A 184 14.68 -3.00 12.76
N ARG A 185 14.30 -1.73 12.88
CA ARG A 185 15.21 -0.59 13.04
C ARG A 185 14.69 0.36 14.10
N ARG A 186 15.52 0.75 15.05
CA ARG A 186 15.08 1.57 16.17
C ARG A 186 14.89 3.03 15.74
N ILE A 187 13.71 3.58 16.04
CA ILE A 187 13.43 5.01 16.08
C ILE A 187 13.31 5.39 17.55
N ASN A 188 14.22 6.25 18.02
CA ASN A 188 14.24 6.64 19.42
C ASN A 188 13.10 7.61 19.77
N GLY A 189 12.01 7.09 20.34
CA GLY A 189 10.89 7.85 20.88
C GLY A 189 9.91 8.35 19.80
N SER A 190 10.27 9.40 19.07
CA SER A 190 9.38 10.04 18.09
C SER A 190 10.00 10.16 16.70
N LEU A 191 9.16 10.37 15.69
CA LEU A 191 9.62 10.72 14.35
C LEU A 191 10.43 12.04 14.39
N PRO A 192 11.57 12.14 13.67
CA PRO A 192 12.40 13.34 13.65
C PRO A 192 11.71 14.53 12.98
N ASP A 193 11.94 15.74 13.48
CA ASP A 193 11.27 16.97 13.03
C ASP A 193 11.56 17.31 11.56
N GLU A 194 12.69 16.88 11.00
CA GLU A 194 13.04 17.08 9.60
C GLU A 194 12.02 16.47 8.63
N LEU A 195 11.30 15.42 9.06
CA LEU A 195 10.22 14.82 8.27
C LEU A 195 9.05 15.78 8.02
N GLN A 196 8.90 16.83 8.83
CA GLN A 196 7.92 17.89 8.59
C GLN A 196 8.09 18.54 7.20
N ASN A 197 9.33 18.56 6.67
CA ASN A 197 9.61 19.12 5.34
C ASN A 197 9.18 18.19 4.18
N CYS A 198 8.88 16.92 4.46
CA CYS A 198 8.56 15.91 3.45
C CYS A 198 7.07 15.92 3.06
N GLN A 199 6.60 17.02 2.47
CA GLN A 199 5.18 17.23 2.10
C GLN A 199 4.67 16.37 0.93
N SER A 200 5.52 15.49 0.39
CA SER A 200 5.17 14.57 -0.70
C SER A 200 5.23 13.10 -0.28
N LEU A 201 5.24 12.84 1.03
CA LEU A 201 5.18 11.49 1.58
C LEU A 201 3.86 10.82 1.21
N ARG A 202 3.96 9.61 0.64
CA ARG A 202 2.86 8.78 0.17
C ARG A 202 2.77 7.47 0.94
N ASN A 203 3.91 6.85 1.24
CA ASN A 203 3.94 5.54 1.90
C ASN A 203 4.81 5.58 3.15
N VAL A 204 4.23 5.18 4.29
CA VAL A 204 4.94 5.02 5.55
C VAL A 204 4.70 3.62 6.07
N VAL A 205 5.76 2.83 6.16
CA VAL A 205 5.77 1.47 6.70
C VAL A 205 6.82 1.40 7.80
N LEU A 206 6.36 1.23 9.04
CA LEU A 206 7.19 1.17 10.23
C LEU A 206 6.84 -0.12 10.98
N ILE A 207 7.67 -1.15 10.84
CA ILE A 207 7.44 -2.47 11.44
C ILE A 207 8.55 -2.74 12.46
N HIS A 208 8.17 -2.99 13.71
CA HIS A 208 9.09 -3.24 14.82
C HIS A 208 10.16 -2.15 14.97
N THR A 209 9.75 -0.88 14.87
CA THR A 209 10.67 0.25 14.97
C THR A 209 10.79 0.84 16.37
N GLY A 210 9.89 0.47 17.28
CA GLY A 210 9.83 1.03 18.62
C GLY A 210 9.43 2.51 18.66
N VAL A 211 8.82 3.04 17.59
CA VAL A 211 8.27 4.40 17.61
C VAL A 211 7.13 4.48 18.62
N GLU A 212 7.21 5.45 19.53
CA GLU A 212 6.25 5.61 20.64
C GLU A 212 5.24 6.73 20.34
N VAL A 213 5.67 7.80 19.66
CA VAL A 213 4.85 9.00 19.45
C VAL A 213 4.94 9.51 18.00
N PHE A 214 3.79 9.82 17.42
CA PHE A 214 3.70 10.63 16.20
C PHE A 214 3.57 12.11 16.59
N PRO A 215 4.52 12.99 16.21
CA PRO A 215 4.43 14.40 16.54
C PRO A 215 3.19 15.08 15.94
N ALA A 216 2.69 16.14 16.58
CA ALA A 216 1.49 16.84 16.13
C ALA A 216 1.61 17.44 14.70
N TRP A 217 2.83 17.75 14.24
CA TRP A 217 3.05 18.27 12.89
C TRP A 217 2.73 17.23 11.79
N VAL A 218 2.64 15.94 12.13
CA VAL A 218 2.34 14.84 11.20
C VAL A 218 0.98 15.06 10.54
N SER A 219 -0.03 15.48 11.33
CA SER A 219 -1.41 15.74 10.87
C SER A 219 -1.49 16.77 9.73
N ALA A 220 -0.53 17.71 9.66
CA ALA A 220 -0.47 18.73 8.62
C ALA A 220 0.49 18.36 7.47
N SER A 221 1.60 17.69 7.78
CA SER A 221 2.70 17.48 6.82
C SER A 221 2.45 16.28 5.91
N PHE A 222 1.79 15.23 6.42
CA PHE A 222 1.55 13.99 5.67
C PHE A 222 0.22 14.04 4.88
N SER A 223 -0.15 15.21 4.37
CA SER A 223 -1.42 15.43 3.64
C SER A 223 -1.56 14.64 2.33
N LYS A 224 -0.46 14.12 1.78
CA LYS A 224 -0.45 13.28 0.56
C LYS A 224 -0.27 11.79 0.84
N LEU A 225 -0.38 11.37 2.11
CA LEU A 225 -0.20 9.99 2.48
C LEU A 225 -1.31 9.13 1.86
N GLU A 226 -0.91 8.01 1.29
CA GLU A 226 -1.72 7.03 0.58
C GLU A 226 -1.75 5.69 1.32
N TYR A 227 -0.65 5.32 1.99
CA TYR A 227 -0.49 4.08 2.75
C TYR A 227 0.20 4.31 4.09
N LEU A 228 -0.43 3.85 5.18
CA LEU A 228 0.13 3.87 6.53
C LEU A 228 0.09 2.47 7.14
N HIS A 229 1.25 1.89 7.42
CA HIS A 229 1.41 0.64 8.17
C HIS A 229 2.36 0.89 9.33
N VAL A 230 1.85 0.79 10.55
CA VAL A 230 2.66 0.86 11.77
C VAL A 230 2.37 -0.36 12.61
N GLU A 231 3.39 -1.19 12.77
CA GLU A 231 3.33 -2.43 13.50
C GLU A 231 4.34 -2.41 14.64
N GLY A 232 3.82 -2.53 15.86
CA GLY A 232 4.62 -2.62 17.07
C GLY A 232 5.13 -4.04 17.29
N GLU A 233 5.75 -4.25 18.43
CA GLU A 233 6.10 -5.58 18.91
C GLU A 233 5.23 -5.91 20.12
N SER A 234 5.08 -7.20 20.44
CA SER A 234 4.43 -7.63 21.69
C SER A 234 5.25 -7.31 22.97
N THR A 235 6.16 -6.34 22.91
CA THR A 235 7.02 -5.87 24.01
C THR A 235 6.58 -4.48 24.49
N ASP A 236 7.28 -3.92 25.49
CA ASP A 236 6.88 -2.67 26.16
C ASP A 236 7.02 -1.41 25.30
N THR A 237 7.78 -1.45 24.21
CA THR A 237 8.02 -0.30 23.32
C THR A 237 7.13 -0.38 22.07
N ASN A 238 5.96 0.22 22.16
CA ASN A 238 5.00 0.37 21.07
C ASN A 238 4.34 1.77 21.14
N LEU A 239 3.48 2.11 20.17
CA LEU A 239 2.84 3.42 20.15
C LEU A 239 2.06 3.67 21.45
N VAL A 240 2.35 4.80 22.10
CA VAL A 240 1.64 5.28 23.29
C VAL A 240 0.74 6.46 22.98
N GLU A 241 1.02 7.21 21.91
CA GLU A 241 0.26 8.39 21.54
C GLU A 241 0.22 8.61 20.02
N LEU A 242 -0.98 8.86 19.50
CA LEU A 242 -1.23 9.38 18.16
C LEU A 242 -1.99 10.71 18.27
N PRO A 243 -1.67 11.72 17.44
CA PRO A 243 -2.43 12.97 17.40
C PRO A 243 -3.91 12.70 17.15
N SER A 244 -4.80 13.31 17.94
CA SER A 244 -6.24 13.09 17.78
C SER A 244 -6.78 13.53 16.41
N ASP A 245 -6.08 14.46 15.77
CA ASP A 245 -6.37 15.03 14.45
C ASP A 245 -5.53 14.41 13.32
N LEU A 246 -4.81 13.31 13.57
CA LEU A 246 -3.85 12.70 12.65
C LEU A 246 -4.36 12.57 11.21
N PHE A 247 -5.59 12.07 11.06
CA PHE A 247 -6.17 11.76 9.76
C PHE A 247 -6.89 12.94 9.08
N THR A 248 -7.01 14.10 9.75
CA THR A 248 -7.84 15.24 9.28
C THR A 248 -7.45 15.75 7.89
N SER A 249 -6.15 15.75 7.56
CA SER A 249 -5.64 16.28 6.29
C SER A 249 -5.27 15.20 5.27
N MET A 250 -5.48 13.91 5.57
CA MET A 250 -4.99 12.78 4.77
C MET A 250 -6.05 12.27 3.78
N ALA A 251 -6.57 13.16 2.93
CA ALA A 251 -7.71 12.85 2.05
C ALA A 251 -7.44 11.78 0.98
N ASN A 252 -6.17 11.44 0.74
CA ASN A 252 -5.72 10.43 -0.23
C ASN A 252 -5.35 9.09 0.43
N LEU A 253 -5.59 8.92 1.74
CA LEU A 253 -5.20 7.71 2.45
C LEU A 253 -6.14 6.56 2.11
N HIS A 254 -5.60 5.51 1.49
CA HIS A 254 -6.36 4.33 1.04
C HIS A 254 -6.29 3.18 2.04
N THR A 255 -5.17 3.04 2.76
CA THR A 255 -4.96 1.93 3.70
C THR A 255 -4.38 2.39 5.03
N ILE A 256 -4.99 1.92 6.11
CA ILE A 256 -4.47 2.02 7.47
C ILE A 256 -4.27 0.61 8.01
N HIS A 257 -3.04 0.29 8.40
CA HIS A 257 -2.69 -0.90 9.16
C HIS A 257 -2.03 -0.46 10.47
N LEU A 258 -2.72 -0.69 11.59
CA LEU A 258 -2.14 -0.54 12.93
C LEU A 258 -2.24 -1.86 13.68
N SER A 259 -1.10 -2.40 14.09
CA SER A 259 -1.05 -3.69 14.76
C SER A 259 -0.04 -3.72 15.91
N TYR A 260 -0.30 -4.54 16.93
CA TYR A 260 0.61 -4.79 18.06
C TYR A 260 1.00 -3.52 18.85
N HIS A 261 0.02 -2.66 19.15
CA HIS A 261 0.20 -1.48 20.00
C HIS A 261 -0.60 -1.60 21.29
N ALA A 262 -0.11 -2.42 22.23
CA ALA A 262 -0.80 -2.74 23.47
C ALA A 262 -1.01 -1.50 24.37
N ASN A 263 -0.13 -0.50 24.31
CA ASN A 263 -0.17 0.70 25.15
C ASN A 263 -0.91 1.89 24.52
N LEU A 264 -1.37 1.78 23.26
CA LEU A 264 -2.08 2.86 22.58
C LEU A 264 -3.49 3.02 23.19
N PRO A 265 -3.80 4.15 23.86
CA PRO A 265 -5.04 4.29 24.62
C PRO A 265 -6.26 4.59 23.74
N SER A 266 -6.06 5.17 22.57
CA SER A 266 -7.14 5.59 21.66
C SER A 266 -6.66 5.71 20.22
N LEU A 267 -7.57 5.47 19.28
CA LEU A 267 -7.36 5.71 17.86
C LEU A 267 -7.86 7.12 17.46
N PRO A 268 -7.18 7.83 16.55
CA PRO A 268 -7.65 9.09 15.99
C PRO A 268 -8.96 8.94 15.20
N SER A 269 -9.73 10.02 15.09
CA SER A 269 -10.96 10.02 14.27
C SER A 269 -10.62 9.81 12.79
N MET A 270 -11.39 8.95 12.12
CA MET A 270 -11.24 8.67 10.68
C MET A 270 -12.11 9.60 9.80
N THR A 271 -12.72 10.62 10.41
CA THR A 271 -13.58 11.57 9.67
C THR A 271 -12.78 12.33 8.61
N GLY A 272 -13.28 12.33 7.37
CA GLY A 272 -12.66 13.06 6.25
C GLY A 272 -11.76 12.21 5.34
N LEU A 273 -11.56 10.94 5.68
CA LEU A 273 -10.81 9.97 4.87
C LEU A 273 -11.65 9.46 3.69
N LYS A 274 -11.81 10.28 2.65
CA LYS A 274 -12.74 10.03 1.52
C LYS A 274 -12.34 8.88 0.60
N THR A 275 -11.07 8.50 0.60
CA THR A 275 -10.50 7.48 -0.30
C THR A 275 -10.09 6.22 0.44
N LEU A 276 -10.45 6.10 1.73
CA LEU A 276 -10.06 4.97 2.55
C LEU A 276 -10.80 3.70 2.12
N GLU A 277 -10.05 2.72 1.65
CA GLU A 277 -10.55 1.45 1.13
C GLU A 277 -10.37 0.32 2.15
N SER A 278 -9.29 0.35 2.94
CA SER A 278 -8.92 -0.75 3.84
C SER A 278 -8.47 -0.27 5.21
N VAL A 279 -9.01 -0.89 6.25
CA VAL A 279 -8.59 -0.70 7.64
C VAL A 279 -8.30 -2.05 8.29
N TYR A 280 -7.09 -2.17 8.85
CA TYR A 280 -6.68 -3.29 9.68
C TYR A 280 -6.25 -2.78 11.06
N PHE A 281 -6.95 -3.24 12.09
CA PHE A 281 -6.60 -3.02 13.49
C PHE A 281 -6.43 -4.35 14.21
N GLY A 282 -5.19 -4.68 14.56
CA GLY A 282 -4.82 -5.96 15.17
C GLY A 282 -4.13 -5.79 16.52
N PHE A 283 -4.46 -6.58 17.54
CA PHE A 283 -3.71 -6.64 18.81
C PHE A 283 -3.53 -5.25 19.47
N LEU A 284 -4.62 -4.49 19.59
CA LEU A 284 -4.64 -3.17 20.22
C LEU A 284 -5.32 -3.24 21.60
N ASP A 285 -4.57 -3.73 22.58
CA ASP A 285 -5.11 -4.18 23.86
C ASP A 285 -5.81 -3.12 24.72
N SER A 286 -5.41 -1.86 24.57
CA SER A 286 -5.95 -0.74 25.37
C SER A 286 -7.12 -0.01 24.68
N ILE A 287 -7.41 -0.34 23.41
CA ILE A 287 -8.48 0.30 22.63
C ILE A 287 -9.84 -0.21 23.08
N LYS A 288 -10.66 0.70 23.60
CA LYS A 288 -12.00 0.39 24.12
C LYS A 288 -13.11 0.49 23.08
N ALA A 289 -12.90 1.25 22.02
CA ALA A 289 -13.88 1.46 20.96
C ALA A 289 -13.18 1.87 19.66
N ILE A 290 -13.77 1.47 18.53
CA ILE A 290 -13.41 2.01 17.22
C ILE A 290 -13.96 3.44 17.13
N PRO A 291 -13.15 4.44 16.75
CA PRO A 291 -13.56 5.84 16.73
C PRO A 291 -14.60 6.10 15.62
N SER A 292 -15.16 7.31 15.61
CA SER A 292 -16.13 7.70 14.59
C SER A 292 -15.51 7.59 13.19
N THR A 293 -16.17 6.80 12.35
CA THR A 293 -15.77 6.61 10.96
C THR A 293 -16.25 7.76 10.06
N GLY A 294 -17.22 8.56 10.48
CA GLY A 294 -17.83 9.56 9.59
C GLY A 294 -18.39 8.91 8.30
N ASP A 295 -18.39 9.66 7.20
CA ASP A 295 -18.72 9.14 5.87
C ASP A 295 -17.44 8.64 5.19
N LEU A 296 -17.32 7.31 4.99
CA LEU A 296 -16.20 6.64 4.31
C LEU A 296 -16.74 5.92 3.06
N PRO A 297 -16.94 6.65 1.95
CA PRO A 297 -17.71 6.14 0.81
C PRO A 297 -17.04 4.99 0.05
N GLU A 298 -15.72 4.81 0.19
CA GLU A 298 -14.93 3.84 -0.59
C GLU A 298 -14.48 2.63 0.22
N ILE A 299 -14.92 2.47 1.48
CA ILE A 299 -14.46 1.37 2.33
C ILE A 299 -14.89 0.01 1.75
N GLN A 300 -13.93 -0.89 1.61
CA GLN A 300 -14.08 -2.23 1.04
C GLN A 300 -13.70 -3.31 2.06
N VAL A 301 -12.68 -3.07 2.87
CA VAL A 301 -12.15 -4.07 3.81
C VAL A 301 -12.07 -3.50 5.22
N VAL A 302 -12.70 -4.19 6.17
CA VAL A 302 -12.57 -3.93 7.61
C VAL A 302 -12.07 -5.19 8.29
N ALA A 303 -10.88 -5.13 8.88
CA ALA A 303 -10.28 -6.24 9.61
C ALA A 303 -9.94 -5.81 11.04
N LEU A 304 -10.56 -6.49 12.00
CA LEU A 304 -10.43 -6.23 13.43
C LEU A 304 -10.03 -7.53 14.14
N GLU A 305 -8.85 -7.56 14.73
CA GLU A 305 -8.31 -8.75 15.38
C GLU A 305 -7.74 -8.43 16.75
N GLY A 306 -7.99 -9.28 17.75
CA GLY A 306 -7.33 -9.16 19.05
C GLY A 306 -7.57 -7.81 19.72
N LEU A 307 -8.84 -7.39 19.82
CA LEU A 307 -9.25 -6.12 20.44
C LEU A 307 -10.04 -6.39 21.73
N PRO A 308 -9.38 -6.75 22.85
CA PRO A 308 -10.02 -7.32 24.04
C PRO A 308 -11.02 -6.43 24.77
N LEU A 309 -11.06 -5.12 24.48
CA LEU A 309 -11.94 -4.17 25.15
C LEU A 309 -13.03 -3.62 24.22
N VAL A 310 -13.01 -3.95 22.92
CA VAL A 310 -13.99 -3.47 21.94
C VAL A 310 -15.27 -4.32 22.02
N ARG A 311 -16.31 -3.75 22.63
CA ARG A 311 -17.59 -4.45 22.84
C ARG A 311 -18.62 -4.24 21.72
N SER A 312 -18.39 -3.30 20.82
CA SER A 312 -19.29 -2.92 19.72
C SER A 312 -18.52 -2.57 18.45
N LEU A 313 -19.09 -2.88 17.29
CA LEU A 313 -18.52 -2.56 15.98
C LEU A 313 -19.12 -1.26 15.41
N PRO A 314 -18.42 -0.56 14.50
CA PRO A 314 -18.97 0.61 13.83
C PRO A 314 -20.21 0.28 13.00
N ASN A 315 -21.06 1.28 12.76
CA ASN A 315 -22.20 1.15 11.87
C ASN A 315 -21.73 0.98 10.42
N VAL A 316 -21.86 -0.24 9.89
CA VAL A 316 -21.46 -0.59 8.52
C VAL A 316 -22.57 -0.41 7.49
N ALA A 317 -23.79 -0.01 7.90
CA ALA A 317 -24.92 0.13 6.97
C ALA A 317 -24.65 1.13 5.84
N GLN A 318 -23.85 2.16 6.10
CA GLN A 318 -23.46 3.15 5.08
C GLN A 318 -22.51 2.59 4.00
N TYR A 319 -21.96 1.40 4.20
CA TYR A 319 -21.00 0.75 3.30
C TYR A 319 -21.61 -0.45 2.56
N GLU A 320 -22.93 -0.64 2.62
CA GLU A 320 -23.61 -1.81 2.06
C GLU A 320 -23.26 -2.09 0.60
N SER A 321 -22.98 -1.05 -0.20
CA SER A 321 -22.66 -1.17 -1.62
C SER A 321 -21.17 -1.35 -1.95
N THR A 322 -20.27 -1.07 -1.01
CA THR A 322 -18.81 -1.07 -1.25
C THR A 322 -18.06 -2.08 -0.41
N LEU A 323 -18.60 -2.48 0.74
CA LEU A 323 -17.96 -3.40 1.66
C LEU A 323 -17.89 -4.81 1.06
N GLU A 324 -16.66 -5.29 0.82
CA GLU A 324 -16.38 -6.60 0.22
C GLU A 324 -15.97 -7.64 1.26
N MET A 325 -15.29 -7.21 2.33
CA MET A 325 -14.76 -8.11 3.35
C MET A 325 -14.83 -7.51 4.75
N VAL A 326 -15.33 -8.31 5.69
CA VAL A 326 -15.32 -8.00 7.12
C VAL A 326 -14.69 -9.18 7.87
N PHE A 327 -13.50 -8.95 8.42
CA PHE A 327 -12.81 -9.88 9.30
C PHE A 327 -12.94 -9.37 10.73
N VAL A 328 -13.51 -10.18 11.62
CA VAL A 328 -13.62 -9.84 13.04
C VAL A 328 -13.32 -11.09 13.84
N GLN A 329 -12.21 -11.10 14.57
CA GLN A 329 -11.79 -12.25 15.36
C GLN A 329 -11.16 -11.79 16.66
N ASP A 330 -11.36 -12.54 17.75
CA ASP A 330 -10.77 -12.22 19.06
C ASP A 330 -11.17 -10.82 19.60
N VAL A 331 -12.43 -10.45 19.34
CA VAL A 331 -13.06 -9.20 19.77
C VAL A 331 -14.31 -9.49 20.61
N PRO A 332 -14.50 -8.86 21.79
CA PRO A 332 -15.69 -9.05 22.61
C PRO A 332 -17.02 -8.75 21.90
N ALA A 333 -17.04 -7.90 20.87
CA ALA A 333 -18.23 -7.67 20.04
C ALA A 333 -18.85 -8.97 19.48
N CYS A 334 -18.06 -10.05 19.33
CA CYS A 334 -18.56 -11.36 18.92
C CYS A 334 -19.45 -12.06 19.98
N CYS A 335 -19.42 -11.60 21.22
CA CYS A 335 -20.00 -12.31 22.35
C CYS A 335 -20.58 -11.40 23.44
N SER A 336 -20.39 -10.08 23.37
CA SER A 336 -20.85 -9.08 24.34
C SER A 336 -22.37 -8.89 24.38
N GLY A 337 -23.10 -9.51 23.45
CA GLY A 337 -24.51 -9.25 23.17
C GLY A 337 -24.73 -8.29 22.00
N PHE A 338 -23.66 -7.68 21.44
CA PHE A 338 -23.77 -6.78 20.29
C PHE A 338 -24.46 -7.42 19.07
N LEU A 339 -24.11 -8.67 18.74
CA LEU A 339 -24.70 -9.41 17.62
C LEU A 339 -26.01 -10.14 17.99
N SER A 340 -26.45 -10.07 19.24
CA SER A 340 -27.54 -10.91 19.77
C SER A 340 -28.50 -10.11 20.66
N ASP A 341 -28.75 -8.85 20.33
CA ASP A 341 -29.74 -7.98 21.00
C ASP A 341 -29.56 -7.91 22.53
N GLY A 342 -28.31 -7.88 22.99
CA GLY A 342 -27.94 -7.87 24.41
C GLY A 342 -27.71 -9.25 25.03
N ASP A 343 -27.98 -10.36 24.32
CA ASP A 343 -27.73 -11.71 24.82
C ASP A 343 -26.23 -12.04 24.78
N CYS A 344 -25.54 -11.81 25.90
CA CYS A 344 -24.10 -12.06 26.02
C CYS A 344 -23.76 -13.57 26.05
N ASN A 345 -22.91 -14.02 25.13
CA ASN A 345 -22.42 -15.39 25.06
C ASN A 345 -21.12 -15.56 25.87
N THR A 346 -21.25 -15.96 27.13
CA THR A 346 -20.12 -16.18 28.04
C THR A 346 -19.26 -17.42 27.72
N THR A 347 -19.71 -18.28 26.80
CA THR A 347 -18.96 -19.46 26.37
C THR A 347 -18.00 -19.19 25.22
N PHE A 348 -18.15 -18.05 24.53
CA PHE A 348 -17.28 -17.69 23.41
C PHE A 348 -15.87 -17.31 23.91
N PRO A 349 -14.78 -17.87 23.35
CA PRO A 349 -13.42 -17.65 23.86
C PRO A 349 -12.99 -16.17 23.96
N SER A 350 -13.45 -15.29 23.08
CA SER A 350 -13.12 -13.87 23.13
C SER A 350 -13.80 -13.09 24.28
N CYS A 351 -14.82 -13.66 24.93
CA CYS A 351 -15.46 -13.10 26.13
C CYS A 351 -14.97 -13.75 27.43
N CYS A 352 -13.79 -14.36 27.41
CA CYS A 352 -13.13 -14.87 28.60
C CYS A 352 -12.93 -13.75 29.64
N GLY A 353 -13.84 -13.68 30.63
CA GLY A 353 -13.57 -13.02 31.89
C GLY A 353 -12.62 -13.87 32.72
N GLU A 354 -11.68 -13.24 33.44
CA GLU A 354 -11.10 -13.89 34.62
C GLU A 354 -12.25 -14.19 35.59
N PHE A 355 -12.87 -15.37 35.47
CA PHE A 355 -13.68 -15.90 36.55
C PHE A 355 -12.71 -16.14 37.70
N GLY A 356 -12.78 -15.26 38.71
CA GLY A 356 -12.09 -15.41 39.97
C GLY A 356 -12.50 -16.69 40.69
N SER A 357 -12.03 -17.85 40.23
CA SER A 357 -12.00 -19.06 41.04
C SER A 357 -10.71 -19.05 41.85
N LYS A 358 -10.73 -18.25 42.92
CA LYS A 358 -9.97 -18.61 44.12
C LYS A 358 -10.79 -18.69 45.40
N ASN A 359 -12.04 -18.23 45.41
CA ASN A 359 -12.93 -18.46 46.55
C ASN A 359 -14.34 -18.77 46.06
N GLY A 360 -14.74 -20.03 46.21
CA GLY A 360 -16.11 -20.47 45.98
C GLY A 360 -17.06 -19.68 46.87
N SER A 361 -17.79 -18.76 46.24
CA SER A 361 -18.99 -18.14 46.78
C SER A 361 -19.87 -17.79 45.60
N ASP A 362 -20.76 -18.74 45.25
CA ASP A 362 -21.92 -18.49 44.41
C ASP A 362 -22.76 -17.37 45.04
N THR A 363 -22.59 -16.15 44.55
CA THR A 363 -23.52 -15.05 44.80
C THR A 363 -23.71 -14.24 43.51
N GLY A 364 -24.78 -14.55 42.78
CA GLY A 364 -25.29 -13.74 41.67
C GLY A 364 -24.57 -13.96 40.34
N SER A 365 -25.35 -14.11 39.27
CA SER A 365 -24.90 -14.13 37.88
C SER A 365 -24.27 -12.78 37.49
N VAL A 366 -23.01 -12.57 37.85
CA VAL A 366 -22.24 -11.39 37.41
C VAL A 366 -21.77 -11.68 35.98
N LEU A 367 -22.38 -11.00 35.01
CA LEU A 367 -21.94 -11.04 33.61
C LEU A 367 -20.48 -10.55 33.51
N PRO A 368 -19.66 -11.11 32.59
CA PRO A 368 -18.35 -10.55 32.28
C PRO A 368 -18.40 -9.04 32.04
N PRO A 369 -17.36 -8.27 32.41
CA PRO A 369 -17.31 -6.82 32.17
C PRO A 369 -17.32 -6.46 30.67
N THR A 370 -17.10 -7.44 29.81
CA THR A 370 -17.17 -7.34 28.35
C THR A 370 -18.61 -7.42 27.81
N CYS A 371 -19.59 -7.86 28.60
CA CYS A 371 -20.98 -7.88 28.19
C CYS A 371 -21.57 -6.47 28.18
N ILE A 372 -22.55 -6.25 27.30
CA ILE A 372 -23.39 -5.04 27.26
C ILE A 372 -24.46 -5.18 28.35
N ILE A 373 -24.64 -4.13 29.16
CA ILE A 373 -25.62 -4.11 30.25
C ILE A 373 -26.86 -3.33 29.80
N LEU A 374 -27.98 -4.03 29.60
CA LEU A 374 -29.26 -3.41 29.28
C LEU A 374 -30.06 -3.08 30.56
N PRO A 375 -30.81 -1.96 30.57
CA PRO A 375 -31.07 -1.02 29.46
C PRO A 375 -30.03 0.12 29.33
N ASP A 376 -29.05 0.20 30.23
CA ASP A 376 -28.15 1.36 30.33
C ASP A 376 -27.28 1.60 29.08
N GLU A 377 -26.95 0.54 28.36
CA GLU A 377 -26.04 0.56 27.20
C GLU A 377 -26.71 0.23 25.86
N GLU A 378 -28.01 0.45 25.73
CA GLU A 378 -28.78 0.20 24.49
C GLU A 378 -28.16 0.89 23.25
N SER A 379 -27.52 2.05 23.43
CA SER A 379 -26.83 2.78 22.35
C SER A 379 -25.65 2.04 21.70
N LEU A 380 -25.13 0.98 22.34
CA LEU A 380 -24.07 0.14 21.77
C LEU A 380 -24.61 -0.91 20.79
N LEU A 381 -25.92 -1.17 20.79
CA LEU A 381 -26.54 -2.15 19.92
C LEU A 381 -26.52 -1.66 18.45
N PRO A 382 -26.32 -2.58 17.48
CA PRO A 382 -26.32 -2.23 16.07
C PRO A 382 -27.72 -1.88 15.59
N THR A 383 -27.80 -1.08 14.53
CA THR A 383 -29.06 -0.93 13.80
C THR A 383 -29.43 -2.23 13.08
N ASN A 384 -30.73 -2.45 12.83
CA ASN A 384 -31.20 -3.64 12.09
C ASN A 384 -30.50 -3.83 10.74
N THR A 385 -30.20 -2.73 10.03
CA THR A 385 -29.46 -2.76 8.76
C THR A 385 -28.02 -3.22 8.95
N THR A 386 -27.33 -2.71 9.98
CA THR A 386 -25.96 -3.13 10.33
C THR A 386 -25.91 -4.61 10.66
N LEU A 387 -26.83 -5.07 11.51
CA LEU A 387 -26.89 -6.47 11.94
C LEU A 387 -27.16 -7.41 10.76
N SER A 388 -28.09 -7.04 9.86
CA SER A 388 -28.37 -7.78 8.63
C SER A 388 -27.12 -7.89 7.74
N LEU A 389 -26.39 -6.79 7.54
CA LEU A 389 -25.18 -6.79 6.70
C LEU A 389 -24.07 -7.66 7.31
N LEU A 390 -23.79 -7.51 8.60
CA LEU A 390 -22.78 -8.33 9.30
C LEU A 390 -23.13 -9.83 9.28
N SER A 391 -24.41 -10.18 9.39
CA SER A 391 -24.85 -11.58 9.34
C SER A 391 -24.57 -12.26 7.98
N GLN A 392 -24.54 -11.49 6.88
CA GLN A 392 -24.18 -12.02 5.56
C GLN A 392 -22.70 -12.43 5.52
N PHE A 393 -21.82 -11.65 6.14
CA PHE A 393 -20.39 -11.97 6.24
C PHE A 393 -20.16 -13.19 7.14
N ALA A 394 -20.89 -13.29 8.25
CA ALA A 394 -20.84 -14.47 9.12
C ALA A 394 -21.24 -15.78 8.39
N ALA A 395 -22.16 -15.71 7.44
CA ALA A 395 -22.60 -16.87 6.66
C ALA A 395 -21.65 -17.23 5.50
N ASN A 396 -21.02 -16.23 4.88
CA ASN A 396 -20.30 -16.39 3.61
C ASN A 396 -18.77 -16.39 3.76
N VAL A 397 -18.23 -15.86 4.86
CA VAL A 397 -16.79 -15.68 5.07
C VAL A 397 -16.35 -16.45 6.32
N SER A 398 -15.28 -17.23 6.21
CA SER A 398 -14.83 -18.19 7.25
C SER A 398 -14.20 -17.55 8.49
N ASN A 399 -14.18 -16.22 8.61
CA ASN A 399 -13.34 -15.50 9.56
C ASN A 399 -14.08 -14.32 10.25
N PHE A 400 -15.40 -14.44 10.43
CA PHE A 400 -16.19 -13.50 11.22
C PHE A 400 -16.75 -14.20 12.45
N CYS A 401 -16.22 -13.85 13.63
CA CYS A 401 -16.63 -14.38 14.93
C CYS A 401 -16.71 -15.92 14.97
N VAL A 402 -15.70 -16.60 14.44
CA VAL A 402 -15.66 -18.06 14.38
C VAL A 402 -15.14 -18.61 15.70
N ALA A 403 -15.98 -19.37 16.40
CA ALA A 403 -15.69 -19.86 17.75
C ALA A 403 -14.53 -20.87 17.78
N GLU A 404 -14.37 -21.69 16.75
CA GLU A 404 -13.29 -22.69 16.64
C GLU A 404 -11.92 -22.07 16.45
N GLN A 405 -11.87 -20.85 15.88
CA GLN A 405 -10.65 -20.07 15.65
C GLN A 405 -10.43 -19.04 16.77
N ALA A 406 -11.41 -18.85 17.66
CA ALA A 406 -11.36 -17.84 18.69
C ALA A 406 -10.39 -18.21 19.81
N THR A 407 -9.54 -17.26 20.15
CA THR A 407 -8.67 -17.31 21.31
C THR A 407 -9.09 -16.27 22.34
N CYS A 408 -8.68 -16.48 23.58
CA CYS A 408 -8.82 -15.48 24.62
C CYS A 408 -7.67 -14.45 24.44
N PRO A 409 -7.92 -13.17 24.15
CA PRO A 409 -6.82 -12.24 23.89
C PRO A 409 -5.87 -12.08 25.10
N ASN A 410 -6.38 -12.24 26.33
CA ASN A 410 -5.57 -12.17 27.55
C ASN A 410 -4.57 -13.33 27.71
N THR A 411 -4.75 -14.46 27.01
CA THR A 411 -3.76 -15.56 27.06
C THR A 411 -2.45 -15.19 26.36
N ILE A 412 -2.48 -14.25 25.40
CA ILE A 412 -1.29 -13.76 24.70
C ILE A 412 -0.39 -12.92 25.64
N LYS A 413 -1.00 -12.19 26.59
CA LYS A 413 -0.27 -11.40 27.60
C LYS A 413 0.49 -12.23 28.64
N SER A 414 0.10 -13.48 28.86
CA SER A 414 0.56 -14.24 30.04
C SER A 414 1.74 -15.18 29.83
N ASN A 415 2.18 -15.46 28.59
CA ASN A 415 3.16 -16.53 28.34
C ASN A 415 4.40 -16.19 27.51
N LYS A 416 4.67 -14.94 27.14
CA LYS A 416 6.03 -14.57 26.69
C LYS A 416 6.91 -14.18 27.88
N ARG A 417 7.12 -15.11 28.84
CA ARG A 417 8.42 -15.09 29.54
C ARG A 417 9.46 -15.16 28.44
N ARG A 418 10.46 -14.29 28.47
CA ARG A 418 11.58 -14.28 27.51
C ARG A 418 12.25 -15.65 27.51
N GLU A 419 11.69 -16.59 26.74
CA GLU A 419 12.40 -17.79 26.36
C GLU A 419 13.65 -17.31 25.64
N LYS A 420 14.78 -17.93 25.99
CA LYS A 420 16.05 -17.60 25.36
C LYS A 420 15.86 -17.72 23.85
N ASP A 421 16.15 -16.66 23.12
CA ASP A 421 16.06 -16.69 21.66
C ASP A 421 17.04 -17.74 21.11
N ILE A 422 16.49 -18.87 20.68
CA ILE A 422 17.22 -19.98 20.07
C ILE A 422 17.59 -19.63 18.62
N CYS A 423 16.78 -18.79 17.98
CA CYS A 423 16.91 -18.47 16.58
C CYS A 423 18.04 -17.49 16.33
N GLN A 424 18.18 -16.45 17.15
CA GLN A 424 19.28 -15.47 17.04
C GLN A 424 19.45 -14.92 15.61
N GLY A 425 18.35 -14.66 14.93
CA GLY A 425 18.33 -14.22 13.53
C GLY A 425 18.62 -15.30 12.48
N VAL A 426 18.77 -16.57 12.85
CA VAL A 426 19.04 -17.67 11.90
C VAL A 426 17.73 -18.34 11.50
N LEU A 427 17.39 -18.23 10.21
CA LEU A 427 16.20 -18.85 9.62
C LEU A 427 16.35 -20.37 9.55
N TYR A 428 15.20 -21.04 9.63
CA TYR A 428 14.99 -22.48 9.45
C TYR A 428 15.67 -23.42 10.45
N ARG A 429 16.41 -22.88 11.41
CA ARG A 429 16.94 -23.62 12.56
C ARG A 429 15.81 -24.34 13.30
N GLU A 430 16.08 -25.58 13.71
CA GLU A 430 15.17 -26.34 14.57
C GLU A 430 15.10 -25.71 15.97
N CYS A 431 13.88 -25.53 16.46
CA CYS A 431 13.61 -25.13 17.83
C CYS A 431 12.53 -26.05 18.43
N SER A 432 12.42 -26.13 19.75
CA SER A 432 11.51 -27.09 20.38
C SER A 432 10.90 -26.55 21.66
N SER A 433 9.60 -26.73 21.82
CA SER A 433 8.85 -26.44 23.05
C SER A 433 8.30 -27.72 23.67
N LEU A 434 8.24 -27.76 25.00
CA LEU A 434 7.64 -28.87 25.74
C LEU A 434 6.13 -28.99 25.51
N SER A 435 5.45 -27.89 25.19
CA SER A 435 3.99 -27.87 24.98
C SER A 435 3.60 -28.01 23.51
N GLU A 436 4.37 -27.41 22.60
CA GLU A 436 3.99 -27.29 21.19
C GLU A 436 4.78 -28.25 20.27
N GLY A 437 5.85 -28.88 20.79
CA GLY A 437 6.66 -29.83 20.03
C GLY A 437 7.76 -29.15 19.19
N PRO A 438 8.16 -29.74 18.05
CA PRO A 438 9.18 -29.16 17.17
C PRO A 438 8.62 -27.95 16.43
N GLY A 439 9.39 -26.88 16.46
CA GLY A 439 9.15 -25.64 15.73
C GLY A 439 10.32 -25.34 14.79
N MET A 440 10.14 -24.28 14.01
CA MET A 440 11.14 -23.78 13.09
C MET A 440 11.35 -22.29 13.31
N CYS A 441 12.61 -21.87 13.33
CA CYS A 441 12.95 -20.46 13.34
C CYS A 441 12.50 -19.80 12.04
N PHE A 442 11.51 -18.93 12.12
CA PHE A 442 10.93 -18.30 10.94
C PHE A 442 10.56 -16.84 11.24
N ASN A 443 10.43 -16.07 10.18
CA ASN A 443 10.00 -14.68 10.25
C ASN A 443 8.59 -14.58 9.65
N GLU A 444 7.59 -14.59 10.53
CA GLU A 444 6.20 -14.26 10.16
C GLU A 444 6.04 -12.73 10.12
N ASP A 445 5.28 -12.24 9.14
CA ASP A 445 4.89 -10.82 9.00
C ASP A 445 6.04 -9.80 8.98
N MET A 446 7.22 -10.20 8.47
CA MET A 446 8.43 -9.37 8.46
C MET A 446 8.93 -8.98 9.86
N GLY A 447 8.52 -9.70 10.90
CA GLY A 447 9.05 -9.59 12.25
C GLY A 447 10.49 -10.05 12.45
N ARG A 448 10.89 -10.22 13.70
CA ARG A 448 12.16 -10.88 14.03
C ARG A 448 12.03 -12.38 13.80
N VAL A 449 13.16 -13.04 13.53
CA VAL A 449 13.17 -14.51 13.47
C VAL A 449 12.90 -15.04 14.88
N GLN A 450 11.81 -15.78 15.02
CA GLN A 450 11.43 -16.42 16.28
C GLN A 450 11.01 -17.86 16.03
N CYS A 451 10.92 -18.64 17.09
CA CYS A 451 10.48 -20.03 16.99
C CYS A 451 8.98 -20.06 16.70
N THR A 452 8.60 -20.58 15.54
CA THR A 452 7.21 -20.77 15.12
C THR A 452 6.87 -22.25 15.10
N TYR A 453 5.80 -22.65 15.79
CA TYR A 453 5.34 -24.03 15.93
C TYR A 453 4.24 -24.38 14.91
N SER A 454 4.48 -24.07 13.63
CA SER A 454 3.53 -24.29 12.56
C SER A 454 3.97 -25.42 11.63
N GLN A 455 3.22 -26.53 11.66
CA GLN A 455 3.51 -27.68 10.80
C GLN A 455 3.42 -27.32 9.31
N SER A 456 2.51 -26.43 8.93
CA SER A 456 2.35 -26.00 7.53
C SER A 456 3.59 -25.27 7.02
N ILE A 457 4.22 -24.43 7.85
CA ILE A 457 5.44 -23.70 7.47
C ILE A 457 6.62 -24.68 7.35
N ILE A 458 6.74 -25.64 8.26
CA ILE A 458 7.76 -26.70 8.19
C ILE A 458 7.60 -27.52 6.90
N ASP A 459 6.38 -27.97 6.60
CA ASP A 459 6.09 -28.79 5.41
C ASP A 459 6.29 -27.99 4.12
N MET A 460 5.94 -26.70 4.11
CA MET A 460 6.24 -25.79 3.02
C MET A 460 7.74 -25.73 2.75
N ARG A 461 8.57 -25.51 3.76
CA ARG A 461 10.03 -25.42 3.57
C ARG A 461 10.63 -26.74 3.09
N LYS A 462 10.16 -27.88 3.62
CA LYS A 462 10.55 -29.21 3.10
C LYS A 462 10.23 -29.38 1.63
N ALA A 463 9.05 -28.92 1.19
CA ALA A 463 8.65 -28.98 -0.20
C ALA A 463 9.52 -28.07 -1.09
N GLU A 464 9.93 -26.89 -0.61
CA GLU A 464 10.87 -26.01 -1.32
C GLU A 464 12.24 -26.66 -1.51
N ILE A 465 12.80 -27.28 -0.46
CA ILE A 465 14.07 -28.00 -0.53
C ILE A 465 13.96 -29.15 -1.53
N ALA A 466 12.89 -29.94 -1.47
CA ALA A 466 12.63 -31.03 -2.42
C ALA A 466 12.47 -30.54 -3.88
N ALA A 467 12.03 -29.30 -4.08
CA ALA A 467 11.93 -28.66 -5.39
C ALA A 467 13.28 -28.09 -5.90
N GLY A 468 14.35 -28.16 -5.10
CA GLY A 468 15.69 -27.72 -5.47
C GLY A 468 16.02 -26.28 -5.08
N CYS A 469 15.28 -25.68 -4.13
CA CYS A 469 15.66 -24.40 -3.55
C CYS A 469 16.96 -24.53 -2.74
N SER A 470 17.78 -23.47 -2.75
CA SER A 470 18.99 -23.40 -1.92
C SER A 470 18.62 -23.51 -0.43
N CYS A 471 19.42 -24.29 0.31
CA CYS A 471 19.24 -24.50 1.75
C CYS A 471 20.60 -24.50 2.47
N ASP A 472 20.57 -24.20 3.77
CA ASP A 472 21.73 -24.31 4.66
C ASP A 472 21.93 -25.77 5.10
N GLU A 473 23.09 -26.34 4.78
CA GLU A 473 23.40 -27.75 5.05
C GLU A 473 23.44 -28.09 6.55
N VAL A 474 23.62 -27.10 7.44
CA VAL A 474 23.70 -27.29 8.89
C VAL A 474 22.35 -27.03 9.53
N GLU A 475 21.79 -25.84 9.31
CA GLU A 475 20.55 -25.41 9.99
C GLU A 475 19.30 -26.08 9.42
N GLU A 476 19.33 -26.51 8.15
CA GLU A 476 18.19 -27.13 7.47
C GLU A 476 18.38 -28.64 7.25
N GLN A 477 19.39 -29.25 7.86
CA GLN A 477 19.64 -30.69 7.78
C GLN A 477 18.42 -31.51 8.23
N TRP A 478 17.76 -31.07 9.30
CA TRP A 478 16.55 -31.69 9.85
C TRP A 478 15.32 -31.58 8.93
N LEU A 479 15.36 -30.67 7.95
CA LEU A 479 14.35 -30.50 6.91
C LEU A 479 14.65 -31.34 5.65
N GLY A 480 15.78 -32.04 5.61
CA GLY A 480 16.21 -32.86 4.47
C GLY A 480 17.12 -32.15 3.49
N CYS A 481 17.75 -31.04 3.88
CA CYS A 481 18.84 -30.44 3.11
C CYS A 481 20.03 -31.42 3.07
N THR A 482 20.54 -31.71 1.87
CA THR A 482 21.70 -32.59 1.65
C THR A 482 22.76 -31.84 0.87
N ALA A 483 24.02 -32.01 1.27
CA ALA A 483 25.21 -31.47 0.59
C ALA A 483 25.37 -31.97 -0.86
#